data_AF-A0A414RCL3-F1
#
_entry.id   AF-A0A414RCL3-F1
#
_cell.length_a   1.000
_cell.length_b   1.000
_cell.length_c   1.000
_cell.angle_alpha   90.00
_cell.angle_beta   90.00
_cell.angle_gamma   90.00
#
_symmetry.space_group_name_H-M   'P 1'
#
loop_
_entity.id
_entity.type
_entity.pdbx_description
1 polymer ?
#
loop_
_entity_poly.entity_id
_entity_poly.type
_entity_poly.pdbx_seq_one_letter_code
_entity_poly.pdbx_strand_id
1 'polypeptide(L)'
;MKKIINLTILSTIILSITFVPAIKTNAASTVNITYYANNGYFKAKPNRNKSKITIKNKINKKRGYAPAIRRDGYTFDGWYSKKKWGKKYSASTIITKKQKLYPHWIKKYKINTNYFVPIGMKCNSLSDYEPYWGNLKIIKMKKGSFYYNYTLSNEKDDYFYIGTRDNALSINPSSYKCFYADMNCKLKNIINIRKATNLKTFLKKLGIKRYNYDSSYRYLEFVYGSTRYPEETTDTDIVWQITLNSKVQVTPDTIVSFEANDDWKQY
;
A
#
# COMPACT_ATOMS: atom_id res chain seq x y z
N MET A 1 87.05 11.93 65.01
CA MET A 1 87.08 10.56 64.47
C MET A 1 86.19 10.49 63.25
N LYS A 2 86.78 10.27 62.06
CA LYS A 2 86.09 10.03 60.79
C LYS A 2 85.50 8.61 60.77
N LYS A 3 84.29 8.44 60.22
CA LYS A 3 83.90 7.39 59.23
C LYS A 3 82.37 7.27 59.11
N ILE A 4 81.82 7.78 58.01
CA ILE A 4 80.58 7.29 57.38
C ILE A 4 80.81 7.49 55.87
N ILE A 5 81.48 6.56 55.18
CA ILE A 5 80.93 5.44 54.40
C ILE A 5 79.95 5.91 53.30
N ASN A 6 80.45 5.81 52.06
CA ASN A 6 79.78 5.99 50.78
C ASN A 6 78.55 5.09 50.62
N LEU A 7 77.52 5.60 49.93
CA LEU A 7 76.67 4.76 49.09
C LEU A 7 76.10 5.56 47.91
N THR A 8 76.90 5.70 46.85
CA THR A 8 76.41 6.15 45.54
C THR A 8 75.76 4.96 44.84
N ILE A 9 74.43 4.85 44.92
CA ILE A 9 73.65 3.97 44.06
C ILE A 9 73.33 4.75 42.79
N LEU A 10 74.08 4.47 41.73
CA LEU A 10 73.81 4.95 40.38
C LEU A 10 72.66 4.11 39.80
N SER A 11 71.44 4.64 39.76
CA SER A 11 70.33 4.02 39.04
C SER A 11 70.09 4.78 37.74
N THR A 12 70.60 4.24 36.64
CA THR A 12 70.32 4.71 35.28
C THR A 12 69.03 4.06 34.77
N ILE A 13 67.90 4.74 34.95
CA ILE A 13 66.64 4.35 34.31
C ILE A 13 66.66 4.88 32.87
N ILE A 14 66.96 4.01 31.91
CA ILE A 14 66.78 4.32 30.47
C ILE A 14 65.27 4.21 30.17
N LEU A 15 64.59 5.34 30.18
CA LEU A 15 63.21 5.45 29.73
C LEU A 15 63.21 5.45 28.18
N SER A 16 63.13 4.27 27.56
CA SER A 16 62.91 4.18 26.11
C SER A 16 61.46 4.51 25.79
N ILE A 17 61.18 5.79 25.54
CA ILE A 17 59.91 6.22 24.97
C ILE A 17 59.91 5.79 23.50
N THR A 18 59.28 4.67 23.20
CA THR A 18 58.92 4.34 21.82
C THR A 18 57.86 5.33 21.36
N PHE A 19 58.29 6.31 20.56
CA PHE A 19 57.37 7.26 19.94
C PHE A 19 56.55 6.50 18.88
N VAL A 20 55.38 5.99 19.28
CA VAL A 20 54.39 5.49 18.32
C VAL A 20 53.86 6.71 17.57
N PRO A 21 54.14 6.87 16.25
CA PRO A 21 53.55 7.97 15.51
C PRO A 21 52.03 7.81 15.56
N ALA A 22 51.36 8.80 16.15
CA ALA A 22 49.91 8.85 16.14
C ALA A 22 49.44 8.87 14.68
N ILE A 23 48.95 7.74 14.18
CA ILE A 23 48.28 7.69 12.88
C ILE A 23 47.07 8.60 13.03
N LYS A 24 47.13 9.78 12.40
CA LYS A 24 45.96 10.65 12.25
C LYS A 24 44.94 9.87 11.43
N THR A 25 44.01 9.21 12.10
CA THR A 25 42.83 8.65 11.44
C THR A 25 42.01 9.84 10.97
N ASN A 26 42.16 10.19 9.69
CA ASN A 26 41.37 11.25 9.08
C ASN A 26 39.89 10.91 9.29
N ALA A 27 39.17 11.77 10.00
CA ALA A 27 37.73 11.62 10.17
C ALA A 27 37.10 11.45 8.78
N ALA A 28 36.34 10.37 8.59
CA ALA A 28 35.73 10.07 7.30
C ALA A 28 34.96 11.29 6.80
N SER A 29 35.32 11.80 5.62
CA SER A 29 34.66 12.95 5.04
C SER A 29 33.16 12.68 4.89
N THR A 30 32.33 13.62 5.35
CA THR A 30 30.87 13.50 5.29
C THR A 30 30.28 14.56 4.38
N VAL A 31 29.13 14.23 3.81
CA VAL A 31 28.39 15.10 2.91
C VAL A 31 26.91 15.12 3.28
N ASN A 32 26.30 16.30 3.12
CA ASN A 32 24.91 16.54 3.48
C ASN A 32 23.96 16.15 2.34
N ILE A 33 22.91 15.40 2.68
CA ILE A 33 21.79 15.10 1.79
C ILE A 33 20.55 15.75 2.39
N THR A 34 19.91 16.63 1.63
CA THR A 34 18.71 17.35 2.07
C THR A 34 17.48 16.74 1.41
N TYR A 35 16.55 16.25 2.23
CA TYR A 35 15.24 15.75 1.83
C TYR A 35 14.20 16.84 2.04
N TYR A 36 13.45 17.21 1.00
CA TYR A 36 12.36 18.19 1.09
C TYR A 36 11.03 17.50 1.35
N ALA A 37 10.14 18.12 2.14
CA ALA A 37 8.79 17.60 2.34
C ALA A 37 7.84 18.00 1.20
N ASN A 38 8.08 19.17 0.58
CA ASN A 38 7.17 19.82 -0.36
C ASN A 38 5.73 19.84 0.21
N ASN A 39 4.75 19.28 -0.52
CA ASN A 39 3.34 19.24 -0.12
C ASN A 39 3.01 18.01 0.76
N GLY A 40 4.01 17.32 1.31
CA GLY A 40 3.84 16.21 2.24
C GLY A 40 4.45 16.53 3.61
N TYR A 41 4.48 15.54 4.49
CA TYR A 41 5.05 15.64 5.84
C TYR A 41 5.84 14.38 6.21
N PHE A 42 6.92 14.54 6.98
CA PHE A 42 7.70 13.41 7.47
C PHE A 42 6.92 12.62 8.52
N LYS A 43 6.95 11.28 8.46
CA LYS A 43 6.19 10.43 9.40
C LYS A 43 6.72 10.53 10.84
N ALA A 44 8.04 10.69 11.00
CA ALA A 44 8.68 10.78 12.30
C ALA A 44 8.23 12.02 13.07
N LYS A 45 7.74 11.85 14.31
CA LYS A 45 7.18 12.91 15.16
C LYS A 45 8.08 14.16 15.25
N PRO A 46 9.41 14.06 15.47
CA PRO A 46 10.29 15.23 15.57
C PRO A 46 10.45 16.04 14.27
N ASN A 47 10.04 15.48 13.13
CA ASN A 47 10.25 16.07 11.81
C ASN A 47 8.95 16.44 11.10
N ARG A 48 7.78 16.18 11.70
CA ARG A 48 6.48 16.30 11.03
C ARG A 48 6.22 17.70 10.47
N ASN A 49 6.60 18.74 11.21
CA ASN A 49 6.41 20.14 10.83
C ASN A 49 7.55 20.71 9.98
N LYS A 50 8.59 19.91 9.67
CA LYS A 50 9.76 20.39 8.94
C LYS A 50 9.53 20.32 7.44
N SER A 51 9.77 21.45 6.74
CA SER A 51 9.74 21.53 5.28
C SER A 51 10.90 20.80 4.59
N LYS A 52 11.98 20.51 5.34
CA LYS A 52 13.13 19.71 4.89
C LYS A 52 13.90 19.14 6.09
N ILE A 53 14.64 18.05 5.87
CA ILE A 53 15.62 17.51 6.81
C ILE A 53 16.95 17.27 6.11
N THR A 54 18.05 17.35 6.85
CA THR A 54 19.40 17.07 6.33
C THR A 54 20.01 15.90 7.09
N ILE A 55 20.58 14.95 6.35
CA ILE A 55 21.26 13.77 6.90
C ILE A 55 22.69 13.76 6.37
N LYS A 56 23.67 13.57 7.27
CA LYS A 56 25.08 13.39 6.92
C LYS A 56 25.31 11.96 6.44
N ASN A 57 26.06 11.81 5.36
CA ASN A 57 26.48 10.52 4.82
C ASN A 57 28.00 10.51 4.64
N LYS A 58 28.66 9.38 4.89
CA LYS A 58 30.09 9.23 4.54
C LYS A 58 30.25 9.29 3.01
N ILE A 59 31.28 9.98 2.52
CA ILE A 59 31.58 10.03 1.09
C ILE A 59 31.95 8.62 0.60
N ASN A 60 31.59 8.31 -0.66
CA ASN A 60 31.83 7.01 -1.31
C ASN A 60 31.17 5.82 -0.63
N LYS A 61 30.18 6.07 0.24
CA LYS A 61 29.34 5.01 0.85
C LYS A 61 27.91 5.09 0.32
N LYS A 62 27.24 3.93 0.30
CA LYS A 62 25.81 3.83 0.04
C LYS A 62 25.06 4.65 1.09
N ARG A 63 23.92 5.22 0.70
CA ARG A 63 23.10 5.97 1.65
C ARG A 63 22.39 5.11 2.69
N GLY A 64 21.87 3.96 2.27
CA GLY A 64 20.90 3.22 3.06
C GLY A 64 19.50 3.88 3.05
N TYR A 65 18.77 3.76 4.15
CA TYR A 65 17.36 4.13 4.21
C TYR A 65 17.09 5.64 4.12
N ALA A 66 16.05 5.98 3.35
CA ALA A 66 15.54 7.33 3.21
C ALA A 66 14.40 7.59 4.23
N PRO A 67 14.17 8.85 4.64
CA PRO A 67 13.09 9.18 5.56
C PRO A 67 11.72 8.81 4.97
N ALA A 68 10.84 8.28 5.83
CA ALA A 68 9.47 8.00 5.48
C ALA A 68 8.64 9.29 5.49
N ILE A 69 7.85 9.49 4.43
CA ILE A 69 7.06 10.69 4.17
C ILE A 69 5.64 10.30 3.73
N ARG A 70 4.65 11.14 4.03
CA ARG A 70 3.25 10.95 3.63
C ARG A 70 2.67 12.23 3.02
N ARG A 71 1.67 12.05 2.15
CA ARG A 71 0.83 13.12 1.61
C ARG A 71 -0.57 12.54 1.41
N ASP A 72 -1.58 13.17 1.99
CA ASP A 72 -2.93 12.62 1.96
C ASP A 72 -3.53 12.67 0.55
N GLY A 73 -4.20 11.60 0.15
CA GLY A 73 -4.67 11.38 -1.23
C GLY A 73 -3.60 10.94 -2.23
N TYR A 74 -2.35 10.71 -1.80
CA TYR A 74 -1.25 10.29 -2.69
C TYR A 74 -0.50 9.07 -2.14
N THR A 75 0.05 8.27 -3.06
CA THR A 75 1.04 7.23 -2.78
C THR A 75 2.43 7.80 -3.04
N PHE A 76 3.36 7.57 -2.11
CA PHE A 76 4.76 7.94 -2.27
C PHE A 76 5.40 7.07 -3.36
N ASP A 77 5.89 7.68 -4.45
CA ASP A 77 6.59 6.93 -5.49
C ASP A 77 8.08 6.77 -5.18
N GLY A 78 8.70 7.81 -4.62
CA GLY A 78 10.12 7.79 -4.28
C GLY A 78 10.72 9.18 -4.09
N TRP A 79 12.00 9.19 -3.73
CA TRP A 79 12.84 10.38 -3.67
C TRP A 79 13.53 10.60 -5.02
N TYR A 80 13.64 11.85 -5.46
CA TYR A 80 14.15 12.20 -6.79
C TYR A 80 15.08 13.41 -6.74
N SER A 81 16.04 13.49 -7.66
CA SER A 81 17.03 14.59 -7.70
C SER A 81 16.44 15.96 -8.07
N LYS A 82 15.23 16.00 -8.65
CA LYS A 82 14.52 17.23 -9.05
C LYS A 82 13.03 17.13 -8.70
N LYS A 83 12.37 18.27 -8.56
CA LYS A 83 10.91 18.36 -8.30
C LYS A 83 10.07 17.72 -9.42
N LYS A 84 10.53 17.79 -10.68
CA LYS A 84 9.92 17.16 -11.87
C LYS A 84 11.01 16.46 -12.69
N TRP A 85 10.69 15.31 -13.30
CA TRP A 85 11.56 14.56 -14.22
C TRP A 85 12.97 14.19 -13.70
N GLY A 86 13.18 14.23 -12.38
CA GLY A 86 14.47 13.90 -11.78
C GLY A 86 14.83 12.42 -11.93
N LYS A 87 16.09 12.08 -11.62
CA LYS A 87 16.49 10.69 -11.46
C LYS A 87 15.98 10.17 -10.11
N LYS A 88 15.37 8.98 -10.11
CA LYS A 88 14.93 8.32 -8.88
C LYS A 88 16.13 7.94 -8.03
N TYR A 89 16.03 8.24 -6.76
CA TYR A 89 17.02 7.92 -5.75
C TYR A 89 16.78 6.53 -5.17
N SER A 90 17.84 5.73 -5.09
CA SER A 90 17.84 4.41 -4.48
C SER A 90 18.71 4.39 -3.23
N ALA A 91 18.41 3.50 -2.27
CA ALA A 91 19.25 3.24 -1.11
C ALA A 91 20.67 2.78 -1.48
N SER A 92 20.82 2.16 -2.66
CA SER A 92 22.10 1.71 -3.22
C SER A 92 22.94 2.83 -3.85
N THR A 93 22.41 4.05 -3.95
CA THR A 93 23.12 5.19 -4.55
C THR A 93 24.37 5.50 -3.74
N ILE A 94 25.54 5.52 -4.40
CA ILE A 94 26.80 5.96 -3.81
C ILE A 94 26.79 7.48 -3.74
N ILE A 95 27.10 8.02 -2.57
CA ILE A 95 27.06 9.46 -2.32
C ILE A 95 28.47 10.03 -2.37
N THR A 96 28.73 10.82 -3.41
CA THR A 96 30.03 11.47 -3.63
C THR A 96 29.96 12.98 -3.37
N LYS A 97 28.76 13.58 -3.44
CA LYS A 97 28.55 15.03 -3.30
C LYS A 97 27.22 15.37 -2.64
N LYS A 98 27.05 16.65 -2.30
CA LYS A 98 25.82 17.20 -1.70
C LYS A 98 24.64 16.98 -2.65
N GLN A 99 23.52 16.52 -2.11
CA GLN A 99 22.32 16.21 -2.90
C GLN A 99 21.07 16.81 -2.27
N LYS A 100 20.16 17.24 -3.13
CA LYS A 100 18.79 17.63 -2.78
C LYS A 100 17.84 16.58 -3.34
N LEU A 101 16.95 16.08 -2.51
CA LEU A 101 15.98 15.04 -2.86
C LEU A 101 14.56 15.53 -2.62
N TYR A 102 13.70 15.29 -3.60
CA TYR A 102 12.32 15.73 -3.63
C TYR A 102 11.39 14.52 -3.73
N PRO A 103 10.28 14.50 -2.99
CA PRO A 103 9.34 13.39 -3.02
C PRO A 103 8.48 13.51 -4.27
N HIS A 104 8.33 12.42 -5.00
CA HIS A 104 7.35 12.29 -6.07
C HIS A 104 6.16 11.50 -5.58
N TRP A 105 4.99 11.90 -6.07
CA TRP A 105 3.69 11.46 -5.57
C TRP A 105 2.83 10.96 -6.72
N ILE A 106 2.16 9.84 -6.52
CA ILE A 106 1.14 9.31 -7.42
C ILE A 106 -0.22 9.58 -6.79
N LYS A 107 -1.11 10.31 -7.47
CA LYS A 107 -2.46 10.58 -6.98
C LYS A 107 -3.24 9.27 -6.91
N LYS A 108 -3.84 8.98 -5.75
CA LYS A 108 -4.64 7.77 -5.55
C LYS A 108 -5.94 7.82 -6.35
N TYR A 109 -6.52 6.64 -6.60
CA TYR A 109 -7.89 6.57 -7.09
C TYR A 109 -8.86 7.04 -6.00
N LYS A 110 -9.93 7.72 -6.42
CA LYS A 110 -11.13 7.89 -5.60
C LYS A 110 -11.97 6.63 -5.81
N ILE A 111 -12.35 5.99 -4.71
CA ILE A 111 -13.11 4.73 -4.72
C ILE A 111 -14.53 5.04 -4.29
N ASN A 112 -15.50 4.44 -4.97
CA ASN A 112 -16.90 4.47 -4.58
C ASN A 112 -17.16 3.34 -3.57
N THR A 113 -16.99 3.63 -2.30
CA THR A 113 -17.14 2.64 -1.22
C THR A 113 -18.58 2.17 -1.02
N ASN A 114 -19.57 2.86 -1.59
CA ASN A 114 -20.98 2.47 -1.46
C ASN A 114 -21.24 1.07 -2.03
N TYR A 115 -20.50 0.63 -3.05
CA TYR A 115 -20.64 -0.72 -3.61
C TYR A 115 -20.38 -1.82 -2.57
N PHE A 116 -19.54 -1.54 -1.58
CA PHE A 116 -19.09 -2.54 -0.61
C PHE A 116 -19.96 -2.60 0.64
N VAL A 117 -20.80 -1.59 0.86
CA VAL A 117 -21.64 -1.52 2.07
C VAL A 117 -22.60 -2.72 2.15
N PRO A 118 -23.30 -3.13 1.08
CA PRO A 118 -24.24 -4.25 1.18
C PRO A 118 -23.60 -5.63 1.31
N ILE A 119 -22.28 -5.77 1.10
CA ILE A 119 -21.59 -7.06 1.18
C ILE A 119 -21.78 -7.67 2.57
N GLY A 120 -21.69 -6.88 3.64
CA GLY A 120 -21.90 -7.34 5.02
C GLY A 120 -23.29 -7.08 5.59
N MET A 121 -24.26 -6.63 4.79
CA MET A 121 -25.59 -6.29 5.30
C MET A 121 -26.57 -7.45 5.21
N LYS A 122 -27.54 -7.47 6.12
CA LYS A 122 -28.76 -8.25 5.97
C LYS A 122 -29.80 -7.37 5.28
N CYS A 123 -30.16 -7.72 4.05
CA CYS A 123 -31.19 -7.04 3.28
C CYS A 123 -32.45 -7.91 3.26
N ASN A 124 -33.61 -7.30 3.41
CA ASN A 124 -34.90 -8.00 3.39
C ASN A 124 -35.53 -8.00 1.99
N SER A 125 -35.06 -7.12 1.12
CA SER A 125 -35.63 -6.93 -0.22
C SER A 125 -34.58 -6.45 -1.22
N LEU A 126 -34.93 -6.50 -2.51
CA LEU A 126 -34.11 -5.94 -3.58
C LEU A 126 -33.90 -4.42 -3.41
N SER A 127 -34.95 -3.70 -2.97
CA SER A 127 -34.92 -2.25 -2.78
C SER A 127 -33.91 -1.79 -1.71
N ASP A 128 -33.52 -2.66 -0.78
CA ASP A 128 -32.51 -2.31 0.23
C ASP A 128 -31.11 -2.13 -0.38
N TYR A 129 -30.87 -2.72 -1.56
CA TYR A 129 -29.60 -2.61 -2.28
C TYR A 129 -29.54 -1.38 -3.20
N GLU A 130 -30.68 -0.87 -3.64
CA GLU A 130 -30.76 0.18 -4.66
C GLU A 130 -30.11 1.52 -4.27
N PRO A 131 -30.10 1.95 -2.98
CA PRO A 131 -29.33 3.12 -2.57
C PRO A 131 -27.82 3.01 -2.83
N TYR A 132 -27.29 1.79 -2.97
CA TYR A 132 -25.87 1.50 -3.15
C TYR A 132 -25.52 1.15 -4.60
N TRP A 133 -26.34 0.31 -5.22
CA TRP A 133 -26.08 -0.27 -6.54
C TRP A 133 -26.87 0.40 -7.67
N GLY A 134 -27.79 1.31 -7.35
CA GLY A 134 -28.72 1.94 -8.29
C GLY A 134 -29.96 1.09 -8.53
N ASN A 135 -30.82 1.49 -9.46
CA ASN A 135 -32.00 0.70 -9.85
C ASN A 135 -31.59 -0.68 -10.36
N LEU A 136 -32.16 -1.73 -9.77
CA LEU A 136 -31.80 -3.12 -10.05
C LEU A 136 -32.87 -3.84 -10.86
N LYS A 137 -32.44 -4.48 -11.94
CA LYS A 137 -33.29 -5.34 -12.78
C LYS A 137 -32.86 -6.79 -12.65
N ILE A 138 -33.81 -7.67 -12.34
CA ILE A 138 -33.59 -9.12 -12.38
C ILE A 138 -33.45 -9.53 -13.85
N ILE A 139 -32.28 -10.05 -14.22
CA ILE A 139 -32.01 -10.56 -15.58
C ILE A 139 -32.08 -12.07 -15.64
N LYS A 140 -31.88 -12.75 -14.51
CA LYS A 140 -31.90 -14.21 -14.42
C LYS A 140 -32.30 -14.63 -13.00
N MET A 141 -33.12 -15.67 -12.93
CA MET A 141 -33.44 -16.38 -11.70
C MET A 141 -33.18 -17.88 -11.91
N LYS A 142 -32.50 -18.50 -10.95
CA LYS A 142 -32.32 -19.96 -10.90
C LYS A 142 -32.84 -20.48 -9.56
N LYS A 143 -33.82 -21.39 -9.62
CA LYS A 143 -34.30 -22.13 -8.46
C LYS A 143 -33.35 -23.31 -8.17
N GLY A 144 -32.83 -23.37 -6.96
CA GLY A 144 -32.15 -24.53 -6.38
C GLY A 144 -33.05 -25.25 -5.38
N SER A 145 -32.50 -26.25 -4.69
CA SER A 145 -33.25 -27.05 -3.72
C SER A 145 -33.66 -26.27 -2.46
N PHE A 146 -32.83 -25.32 -2.02
CA PHE A 146 -33.04 -24.54 -0.79
C PHE A 146 -32.98 -23.02 -1.00
N TYR A 147 -32.59 -22.59 -2.20
CA TYR A 147 -32.27 -21.21 -2.49
C TYR A 147 -32.75 -20.80 -3.88
N TYR A 148 -33.09 -19.51 -4.03
CA TYR A 148 -33.21 -18.86 -5.32
C TYR A 148 -32.00 -17.96 -5.53
N ASN A 149 -31.31 -18.13 -6.66
CA ASN A 149 -30.19 -17.29 -7.05
C ASN A 149 -30.65 -16.31 -8.13
N TYR A 150 -30.36 -15.04 -7.91
CA TYR A 150 -30.70 -13.96 -8.83
C TYR A 150 -29.43 -13.37 -9.40
N THR A 151 -29.46 -13.12 -10.71
CA THR A 151 -28.53 -12.18 -11.34
C THR A 151 -29.31 -10.89 -11.58
N LEU A 152 -28.74 -9.81 -11.08
CA LEU A 152 -29.27 -8.46 -11.18
C LEU A 152 -28.33 -7.64 -12.07
N SER A 153 -28.89 -6.65 -12.75
CA SER A 153 -28.10 -5.63 -13.45
C SER A 153 -28.56 -4.23 -13.06
N ASN A 154 -27.67 -3.25 -13.13
CA ASN A 154 -28.01 -1.84 -12.99
C ASN A 154 -27.84 -1.07 -14.32
N GLU A 155 -28.20 0.21 -14.33
CA GLU A 155 -28.04 1.10 -15.49
C GLU A 155 -26.59 1.33 -15.93
N LYS A 156 -25.61 0.98 -15.08
CA LYS A 156 -24.18 1.10 -15.37
C LYS A 156 -23.59 -0.17 -15.99
N ASP A 157 -24.43 -1.18 -16.26
CA ASP A 157 -24.04 -2.50 -16.77
C ASP A 157 -23.02 -3.18 -15.84
N ASP A 158 -23.29 -3.07 -14.54
CA ASP A 158 -22.72 -3.93 -13.49
C ASP A 158 -23.69 -5.08 -13.19
N TYR A 159 -23.17 -6.21 -12.74
CA TYR A 159 -23.95 -7.39 -12.37
C TYR A 159 -23.79 -7.70 -10.89
N PHE A 160 -24.89 -8.04 -10.23
CA PHE A 160 -24.90 -8.40 -8.81
C PHE A 160 -25.56 -9.76 -8.65
N TYR A 161 -25.03 -10.57 -7.74
CA TYR A 161 -25.49 -11.91 -7.47
C TYR A 161 -25.96 -11.97 -6.03
N ILE A 162 -27.25 -12.22 -5.86
CA ILE A 162 -27.88 -12.35 -4.53
C ILE A 162 -28.66 -13.66 -4.45
N GLY A 163 -28.76 -14.21 -3.25
CA GLY A 163 -29.57 -15.38 -2.96
C GLY A 163 -30.67 -15.09 -1.96
N THR A 164 -31.77 -15.86 -2.03
CA THR A 164 -32.81 -15.88 -0.99
C THR A 164 -33.08 -17.32 -0.55
N ARG A 165 -33.35 -17.51 0.75
CA ARG A 165 -33.95 -18.75 1.29
C ARG A 165 -35.46 -18.74 1.07
N ASP A 166 -36.05 -19.91 0.89
CA ASP A 166 -37.48 -20.24 0.75
C ASP A 166 -38.43 -19.10 0.34
N ASN A 167 -39.10 -19.25 -0.80
CA ASN A 167 -39.91 -18.26 -1.54
C ASN A 167 -39.10 -17.35 -2.47
N ALA A 168 -39.59 -17.24 -3.71
CA ALA A 168 -39.04 -16.35 -4.71
C ALA A 168 -39.28 -14.89 -4.30
N LEU A 169 -38.42 -13.95 -4.70
CA LEU A 169 -38.60 -12.50 -4.47
C LEU A 169 -39.96 -11.97 -4.97
N SER A 170 -40.64 -12.73 -5.84
CA SER A 170 -41.97 -12.46 -6.37
C SER A 170 -43.14 -12.93 -5.47
N ILE A 171 -42.90 -13.62 -4.36
CA ILE A 171 -43.94 -14.25 -3.53
C ILE A 171 -43.74 -13.86 -2.05
N ASN A 172 -44.39 -12.75 -1.66
CA ASN A 172 -44.69 -12.29 -0.29
C ASN A 172 -43.50 -11.78 0.59
N PRO A 173 -43.45 -10.47 0.95
CA PRO A 173 -42.23 -9.76 1.40
C PRO A 173 -41.88 -9.82 2.90
N SER A 174 -42.47 -10.69 3.71
CA SER A 174 -42.48 -10.45 5.16
C SER A 174 -41.29 -11.00 5.96
N SER A 175 -40.38 -11.82 5.42
CA SER A 175 -39.32 -12.43 6.25
C SER A 175 -38.01 -12.92 5.60
N TYR A 176 -37.79 -12.84 4.28
CA TYR A 176 -36.64 -13.51 3.67
C TYR A 176 -35.42 -12.60 3.44
N LYS A 177 -34.35 -12.90 4.18
CA LYS A 177 -33.07 -12.18 4.21
C LYS A 177 -32.24 -12.52 2.96
N CYS A 178 -32.26 -11.63 1.98
CA CYS A 178 -31.35 -11.68 0.84
C CYS A 178 -29.91 -11.68 1.34
N PHE A 179 -29.08 -12.55 0.77
CA PHE A 179 -27.65 -12.55 1.04
C PHE A 179 -26.87 -12.21 -0.23
N TYR A 180 -25.83 -11.42 -0.05
CA TYR A 180 -24.83 -11.16 -1.08
C TYR A 180 -24.08 -12.45 -1.41
N ALA A 181 -23.88 -12.73 -2.69
CA ALA A 181 -23.02 -13.83 -3.14
C ALA A 181 -21.76 -13.31 -3.84
N ASP A 182 -21.93 -12.44 -4.85
CA ASP A 182 -20.83 -11.87 -5.64
C ASP A 182 -21.33 -10.60 -6.36
N MET A 183 -20.42 -9.84 -6.97
CA MET A 183 -20.75 -8.80 -7.95
C MET A 183 -19.64 -8.69 -8.99
N ASN A 184 -20.02 -8.39 -10.23
CA ASN A 184 -19.13 -8.13 -11.34
C ASN A 184 -19.36 -6.69 -11.81
N CYS A 185 -18.43 -5.79 -11.52
CA CYS A 185 -18.59 -4.37 -11.82
C CYS A 185 -17.54 -3.87 -12.80
N LYS A 186 -17.90 -2.91 -13.65
CA LYS A 186 -16.91 -2.20 -14.46
C LYS A 186 -16.04 -1.33 -13.57
N LEU A 187 -14.72 -1.42 -13.73
CA LEU A 187 -13.75 -0.73 -12.89
C LEU A 187 -14.00 0.79 -12.83
N LYS A 188 -14.47 1.43 -13.91
CA LYS A 188 -14.84 2.85 -13.96
C LYS A 188 -15.99 3.25 -13.04
N ASN A 189 -16.87 2.32 -12.68
CA ASN A 189 -17.98 2.57 -11.76
C ASN A 189 -17.54 2.53 -10.29
N ILE A 190 -16.43 1.82 -10.03
CA ILE A 190 -15.85 1.63 -8.71
C ILE A 190 -14.76 2.65 -8.41
N ILE A 191 -13.96 3.01 -9.42
CA ILE A 191 -12.87 3.98 -9.28
C ILE A 191 -12.85 5.00 -10.41
N ASN A 192 -12.26 6.17 -10.15
CA ASN A 192 -12.10 7.23 -11.15
C ASN A 192 -10.98 6.97 -12.19
N ILE A 193 -10.91 5.77 -12.76
CA ILE A 193 -10.03 5.43 -13.88
C ILE A 193 -10.59 6.02 -15.19
N ARG A 194 -9.71 6.53 -16.06
CA ARG A 194 -10.10 7.17 -17.34
C ARG A 194 -9.43 6.58 -18.57
N LYS A 195 -8.40 5.76 -18.39
CA LYS A 195 -7.61 5.18 -19.48
C LYS A 195 -6.92 3.92 -19.03
N ALA A 196 -6.47 3.13 -20.00
CA ALA A 196 -5.65 1.95 -19.76
C ALA A 196 -4.47 2.28 -18.83
N THR A 197 -4.27 1.46 -17.81
CA THR A 197 -3.25 1.66 -16.77
C THR A 197 -2.54 0.34 -16.51
N ASN A 198 -1.20 0.36 -16.59
CA ASN A 198 -0.38 -0.82 -16.27
C ASN A 198 -0.56 -1.27 -14.81
N LEU A 199 -0.44 -2.57 -14.57
CA LEU A 199 -0.60 -3.22 -13.27
C LEU A 199 0.14 -2.48 -12.13
N LYS A 200 1.43 -2.17 -12.32
CA LYS A 200 2.25 -1.52 -11.30
C LYS A 200 1.70 -0.15 -10.89
N THR A 201 1.22 0.63 -11.85
CA THR A 201 0.65 1.96 -11.61
C THR A 201 -0.74 1.85 -11.01
N PHE A 202 -1.53 0.87 -11.44
CA PHE A 202 -2.85 0.57 -10.90
C PHE A 202 -2.77 0.23 -9.40
N LEU A 203 -1.95 -0.75 -9.02
CA LEU A 203 -1.75 -1.14 -7.62
C LEU A 203 -1.23 0.02 -6.76
N LYS A 204 -0.26 0.80 -7.26
CA LYS A 204 0.24 1.99 -6.55
C LYS A 204 -0.83 3.04 -6.32
N LYS A 205 -1.71 3.27 -7.30
CA LYS A 205 -2.81 4.23 -7.17
C LYS A 205 -3.90 3.76 -6.21
N LEU A 206 -4.11 2.45 -6.09
CA LEU A 206 -4.97 1.88 -5.04
C LEU A 206 -4.26 1.86 -3.66
N GLY A 207 -2.93 1.87 -3.65
CA GLY A 207 -2.15 1.75 -2.42
C GLY A 207 -1.93 0.30 -1.98
N ILE A 208 -2.16 -0.65 -2.89
CA ILE A 208 -2.00 -2.09 -2.66
C ILE A 208 -0.51 -2.45 -2.67
N LYS A 209 -0.10 -3.26 -1.69
CA LYS A 209 1.28 -3.71 -1.49
C LYS A 209 1.44 -5.23 -1.55
N ARG A 210 0.38 -5.97 -1.22
CA ARG A 210 0.30 -7.43 -1.25
C ARG A 210 -0.81 -7.78 -2.22
N TYR A 211 -0.52 -8.70 -3.12
CA TYR A 211 -1.39 -9.16 -4.18
C TYR A 211 -0.83 -10.46 -4.71
N ASN A 212 -1.70 -11.31 -5.25
CA ASN A 212 -1.30 -12.48 -6.01
C ASN A 212 -1.49 -12.19 -7.50
N TYR A 213 -0.56 -12.61 -8.34
CA TYR A 213 -0.64 -12.43 -9.78
C TYR A 213 -0.20 -13.69 -10.50
N ASP A 214 -1.14 -14.32 -11.19
CA ASP A 214 -0.87 -15.44 -12.10
C ASP A 214 -0.70 -14.91 -13.52
N SER A 215 0.53 -15.01 -14.05
CA SER A 215 0.85 -14.58 -15.40
C SER A 215 0.23 -15.44 -16.50
N SER A 216 -0.09 -16.70 -16.22
CA SER A 216 -0.66 -17.65 -17.18
C SER A 216 -2.06 -17.23 -17.61
N TYR A 217 -2.85 -16.77 -16.63
CA TYR A 217 -4.21 -16.27 -16.84
C TYR A 217 -4.27 -14.73 -16.86
N ARG A 218 -3.17 -14.04 -16.56
CA ARG A 218 -3.11 -12.59 -16.28
C ARG A 218 -4.13 -12.21 -15.21
N TYR A 219 -4.26 -13.08 -14.22
CA TYR A 219 -5.22 -12.98 -13.15
C TYR A 219 -4.57 -12.32 -11.94
N LEU A 220 -5.25 -11.32 -11.39
CA LEU A 220 -4.80 -10.51 -10.26
C LEU A 220 -5.84 -10.58 -9.17
N GLU A 221 -5.38 -10.83 -7.95
CA GLU A 221 -6.22 -10.73 -6.77
C GLU A 221 -5.53 -10.00 -5.61
N PHE A 222 -6.31 -9.27 -4.83
CA PHE A 222 -5.84 -8.58 -3.63
C PHE A 222 -7.01 -8.17 -2.74
N VAL A 223 -6.74 -8.06 -1.45
CA VAL A 223 -7.68 -7.50 -0.49
C VAL A 223 -7.77 -5.98 -0.63
N TYR A 224 -8.99 -5.46 -0.73
CA TYR A 224 -9.30 -4.04 -0.69
C TYR A 224 -10.35 -3.76 0.39
N GLY A 225 -9.89 -3.69 1.63
CA GLY A 225 -10.75 -3.45 2.79
C GLY A 225 -11.40 -4.73 3.31
N SER A 226 -12.30 -4.55 4.26
CA SER A 226 -13.00 -5.63 4.93
C SER A 226 -14.45 -5.23 5.19
N THR A 227 -15.29 -6.22 5.43
CA THR A 227 -16.68 -6.09 5.86
C THR A 227 -16.88 -6.89 7.15
N ARG A 228 -18.01 -6.70 7.82
CA ARG A 228 -18.38 -7.50 9.00
C ARG A 228 -19.83 -7.93 8.88
N TYR A 229 -20.07 -9.24 8.87
CA TYR A 229 -21.41 -9.78 8.94
C TYR A 229 -21.95 -9.70 10.38
N PRO A 230 -23.25 -9.41 10.58
CA PRO A 230 -23.82 -9.27 11.93
C PRO A 230 -23.70 -10.51 12.82
N GLU A 231 -23.51 -11.69 12.22
CA GLU A 231 -23.40 -12.98 12.92
C GLU A 231 -21.94 -13.38 13.19
N GLU A 232 -20.97 -12.64 12.64
CA GLU A 232 -19.54 -12.95 12.73
C GLU A 232 -18.85 -12.10 13.79
N THR A 233 -17.83 -12.69 14.42
CA THR A 233 -16.99 -12.02 15.43
C THR A 233 -15.75 -11.35 14.83
N THR A 234 -15.42 -11.71 13.59
CA THR A 234 -14.24 -11.22 12.85
C THR A 234 -14.66 -10.46 11.60
N ASP A 235 -13.74 -9.65 11.07
CA ASP A 235 -13.95 -9.01 9.78
C ASP A 235 -13.61 -9.99 8.65
N THR A 236 -14.42 -9.97 7.60
CA THR A 236 -14.21 -10.71 6.35
C THR A 236 -13.49 -9.81 5.35
N ASP A 237 -12.45 -10.29 4.66
CA ASP A 237 -11.76 -9.49 3.66
C ASP A 237 -12.62 -9.35 2.39
N ILE A 238 -12.53 -8.18 1.75
CA ILE A 238 -13.13 -7.96 0.42
C ILE A 238 -12.02 -8.13 -0.62
N VAL A 239 -12.01 -9.28 -1.28
CA VAL A 239 -11.02 -9.64 -2.29
C VAL A 239 -11.49 -9.17 -3.66
N TRP A 240 -10.67 -8.36 -4.32
CA TRP A 240 -10.89 -7.97 -5.71
C TRP A 240 -10.20 -8.96 -6.62
N GLN A 241 -10.92 -9.44 -7.62
CA GLN A 241 -10.42 -10.39 -8.62
C GLN A 241 -10.55 -9.76 -10.01
N ILE A 242 -9.45 -9.76 -10.76
CA ILE A 242 -9.33 -9.00 -12.00
C ILE A 242 -8.53 -9.79 -13.03
N THR A 243 -9.08 -9.95 -14.23
CA THR A 243 -8.32 -10.41 -15.40
C THR A 243 -7.79 -9.22 -16.20
N LEU A 244 -6.47 -9.14 -16.35
CA LEU A 244 -5.79 -8.08 -17.11
C LEU A 244 -5.80 -8.38 -18.62
N ASN A 245 -5.72 -7.33 -19.44
CA ASN A 245 -5.62 -7.50 -20.89
C ASN A 245 -4.25 -8.04 -21.35
N SER A 246 -4.08 -8.28 -22.65
CA SER A 246 -2.83 -8.78 -23.25
C SER A 246 -1.59 -7.91 -23.04
N LYS A 247 -1.77 -6.65 -22.65
CA LYS A 247 -0.68 -5.72 -22.33
C LYS A 247 -0.42 -5.61 -20.82
N VAL A 248 -1.05 -6.47 -20.00
CA VAL A 248 -0.99 -6.45 -18.53
C VAL A 248 -1.47 -5.10 -17.98
N GLN A 249 -2.61 -4.65 -18.49
CA GLN A 249 -3.26 -3.40 -18.13
C GLN A 249 -4.71 -3.63 -17.74
N VAL A 250 -5.20 -2.78 -16.84
CA VAL A 250 -6.63 -2.58 -16.62
C VAL A 250 -7.12 -1.41 -17.47
N THR A 251 -8.36 -1.46 -17.93
CA THR A 251 -9.05 -0.39 -18.66
C THR A 251 -10.27 0.07 -17.84
N PRO A 252 -10.91 1.19 -18.21
CA PRO A 252 -12.16 1.61 -17.57
C PRO A 252 -13.25 0.53 -17.57
N ASP A 253 -13.31 -0.31 -18.60
CA ASP A 253 -14.31 -1.37 -18.76
C ASP A 253 -13.82 -2.75 -18.29
N THR A 254 -12.63 -2.83 -17.66
CA THR A 254 -12.20 -4.07 -16.99
C THR A 254 -13.23 -4.45 -15.93
N ILE A 255 -13.69 -5.70 -15.96
CA ILE A 255 -14.56 -6.26 -14.93
C ILE A 255 -13.73 -6.59 -13.67
N VAL A 256 -14.29 -6.22 -12.52
CA VAL A 256 -13.79 -6.60 -11.19
C VAL A 256 -14.86 -7.46 -10.54
N SER A 257 -14.47 -8.65 -10.12
CA SER A 257 -15.28 -9.53 -9.27
C SER A 257 -14.91 -9.33 -7.80
N PHE A 258 -15.87 -9.52 -6.89
CA PHE A 258 -15.66 -9.22 -5.47
C PHE A 258 -16.10 -10.40 -4.61
N GLU A 259 -15.14 -11.00 -3.93
CA GLU A 259 -15.39 -12.11 -3.02
C GLU A 259 -15.22 -11.63 -1.58
N ALA A 260 -16.20 -11.93 -0.72
CA ALA A 260 -16.01 -11.82 0.72
C ALA A 260 -15.35 -13.13 1.19
N ASN A 261 -14.11 -13.05 1.66
CA ASN A 261 -13.30 -14.22 1.98
C ASN A 261 -12.53 -13.98 3.29
N ASP A 262 -12.64 -14.88 4.26
CA ASP A 262 -11.99 -14.83 5.57
C ASP A 262 -10.62 -15.52 5.62
N ASP A 263 -10.27 -16.25 4.55
CA ASP A 263 -9.08 -17.11 4.45
C ASP A 263 -8.06 -16.65 3.40
N TRP A 264 -8.24 -15.45 2.82
CA TRP A 264 -7.34 -14.95 1.77
C TRP A 264 -5.88 -14.88 2.25
N LYS A 265 -4.97 -15.51 1.50
CA LYS A 265 -3.54 -15.52 1.79
C LYS A 265 -2.72 -15.14 0.58
N GLN A 266 -1.66 -14.38 0.83
CA GLN A 266 -0.65 -14.13 -0.20
C GLN A 266 0.17 -15.41 -0.41
N TYR A 267 0.35 -15.82 -1.67
CA TYR A 267 1.22 -16.94 -2.06
C TYR A 267 2.45 -16.48 -2.84
#